data_AF-A0A7C6WSZ9-F1
#
_entry.id   AF-A0A7C6WSZ9-F1
#
_cell.length_a   1.000
_cell.length_b   1.000
_cell.length_c   1.000
_cell.angle_alpha   90.00
_cell.angle_beta   90.00
_cell.angle_gamma   90.00
#
_symmetry.space_group_name_H-M   'P 1'
#
loop_
_entity.id
_entity.type
_entity.pdbx_description
1 polymer ?
#
loop_
_entity_poly.entity_id
_entity_poly.type
_entity_poly.pdbx_seq_one_letter_code
_entity_poly.pdbx_strand_id
1 'polypeptide(L)' 'MIDKVLALTFIEAKEILEKEGRRLYSVKVTSPPKKPSNGYDDDYRVINARELNKLDIELVVCKPLFY' A
#
# COMPACT_ATOMS: atom_id res chain seq x y z
N MET A 1 -12.95 -2.74 -4.49
CA MET A 1 -12.47 -1.46 -3.91
C MET A 1 -10.97 -1.53 -3.71
N ILE A 2 -10.49 -2.57 -3.02
CA ILE A 2 -9.08 -2.98 -2.98
C ILE A 2 -8.45 -2.99 -4.39
N ASP A 3 -9.16 -3.49 -5.40
CA ASP A 3 -8.67 -3.55 -6.78
C ASP A 3 -8.37 -2.18 -7.39
N LYS A 4 -9.00 -1.10 -6.89
CA LYS A 4 -8.76 0.27 -7.37
C LYS A 4 -7.43 0.83 -6.89
N VAL A 5 -6.88 0.29 -5.80
CA VAL A 5 -5.61 0.76 -5.22
C VAL A 5 -4.42 -0.13 -5.61
N LEU A 6 -4.67 -1.28 -6.25
CA LEU A 6 -3.60 -2.14 -6.77
C LEU A 6 -2.83 -1.45 -7.91
N ALA A 7 -1.52 -1.66 -7.95
CA ALA A 7 -0.57 -1.11 -8.93
C ALA A 7 -0.42 0.43 -8.92
N LEU A 8 -1.21 1.15 -8.12
CA LEU A 8 -1.01 2.57 -7.85
C LEU A 8 0.21 2.81 -6.97
N THR A 9 0.69 4.05 -6.98
CA THR A 9 1.66 4.52 -5.99
C THR A 9 1.02 4.58 -4.59
N PHE A 10 1.86 4.56 -3.56
CA PHE A 10 1.42 4.61 -2.18
C PHE A 10 0.64 5.89 -1.90
N ILE A 11 1.09 7.03 -2.44
CA ILE A 11 0.42 8.31 -2.30
C ILE A 11 -0.97 8.31 -2.94
N GLU A 12 -1.10 7.83 -4.18
CA GLU A 12 -2.39 7.72 -4.86
C GLU A 12 -3.36 6.80 -4.11
N ALA A 13 -2.87 5.65 -3.63
CA ALA A 13 -3.66 4.73 -2.85
C ALA A 13 -4.15 5.38 -1.55
N LYS A 14 -3.26 6.09 -0.84
CA LYS A 14 -3.61 6.80 0.40
C LYS A 14 -4.69 7.86 0.16
N GLU A 15 -4.57 8.66 -0.88
CA GLU A 15 -5.57 9.68 -1.22
C GLU A 15 -6.96 9.08 -1.50
N ILE A 16 -7.01 7.93 -2.19
CA ILE A 16 -8.28 7.23 -2.45
C ILE A 16 -8.88 6.73 -1.15
N LEU A 17 -8.07 6.12 -0.27
CA LEU A 17 -8.54 5.61 1.01
C LEU A 17 -9.08 6.73 1.91
N GLU A 18 -8.41 7.87 1.97
CA GLU A 18 -8.86 9.04 2.73
C GLU A 18 -10.17 9.60 2.18
N LYS A 19 -10.31 9.70 0.85
CA LYS A 19 -11.57 10.14 0.20
C LYS A 19 -12.74 9.21 0.49
N GLU A 20 -12.50 7.92 0.65
CA GLU A 20 -13.53 6.93 0.99
C GLU A 20 -13.75 6.79 2.51
N GLY A 21 -13.10 7.62 3.33
CA GLY A 21 -13.26 7.62 4.79
C GLY A 21 -12.65 6.39 5.49
N ARG A 22 -11.73 5.71 4.81
CA ARG A 22 -11.04 4.51 5.32
C ARG A 22 -9.74 4.89 5.98
N ARG A 23 -9.32 4.08 6.95
CA ARG A 23 -8.07 4.26 7.69
C ARG A 23 -7.05 3.25 7.21
N LEU A 24 -5.84 3.75 6.97
CA LEU A 24 -4.68 2.93 6.72
C LEU A 24 -4.19 2.37 8.08
N TYR A 25 -4.38 1.08 8.30
CA TYR A 25 -4.01 0.44 9.56
C TYR A 25 -2.53 0.06 9.60
N SER A 26 -2.03 -0.50 8.50
CA SER A 26 -0.64 -0.93 8.40
C SER A 26 -0.17 -0.90 6.95
N VAL A 27 1.12 -0.59 6.77
CA VAL A 27 1.84 -0.67 5.50
C VAL A 27 2.96 -1.67 5.67
N LYS A 28 2.93 -2.74 4.87
CA LYS A 28 3.99 -3.74 4.83
C LYS A 28 4.84 -3.52 3.60
N VAL A 29 6.14 -3.30 3.81
CA VAL A 29 7.09 -3.19 2.71
C VAL A 29 7.64 -4.57 2.40
N THR A 30 7.50 -5.00 1.15
CA THR A 30 8.16 -6.22 0.66
C THR A 30 9.17 -5.83 -0.41
N SER A 31 10.42 -6.21 -0.21
CA SER A 31 11.48 -6.03 -1.20
C SER A 31 12.30 -7.32 -1.27
N PRO A 32 12.69 -7.81 -2.47
CA PRO A 32 13.76 -8.79 -2.58
C PRO A 32 15.09 -8.14 -2.16
N PRO A 33 15.93 -8.77 -1.31
CA PRO A 33 15.69 -9.99 -0.54
C PRO A 33 14.93 -9.67 0.76
N LYS A 34 13.92 -10.49 1.07
CA LYS A 34 12.97 -10.58 2.21
C LYS A 34 13.36 -9.90 3.56
N LYS A 35 13.78 -8.64 3.55
CA LYS A 35 13.98 -7.85 4.75
C LYS A 35 12.76 -6.95 4.91
N PRO A 36 11.96 -7.14 5.97
CA PRO A 36 10.96 -6.14 6.32
C PRO A 36 11.70 -4.82 6.57
N SER A 37 11.37 -3.81 5.77
CA SER A 37 11.84 -2.45 5.95
C SER A 37 10.71 -1.65 6.57
N ASN A 38 11.02 -0.81 7.57
CA ASN A 38 10.06 0.16 8.10
C ASN A 38 9.97 1.42 7.21
N GLY A 39 10.88 1.56 6.24
CA GLY A 39 10.89 2.66 5.29
C GLY A 39 10.17 2.29 3.99
N TYR A 40 9.17 3.08 3.64
CA TYR A 40 8.55 3.17 2.33
C TYR A 40 8.54 4.63 1.90
N ASP A 41 8.46 4.85 0.58
CA ASP A 41 8.36 6.17 -0.04
C ASP A 41 7.04 6.27 -0.81
N ASP A 42 6.64 7.49 -1.17
CA ASP A 42 5.39 7.77 -1.87
C ASP A 42 5.32 7.08 -3.25
N ASP A 43 6.50 6.86 -3.87
CA ASP A 43 6.66 6.19 -5.16
C ASP A 43 6.51 4.65 -5.11
N TYR A 44 6.40 4.06 -3.92
CA TYR A 44 6.27 2.62 -3.80
C TYR A 44 4.93 2.17 -4.39
N ARG A 45 4.91 1.04 -5.08
CA ARG A 45 3.67 0.52 -5.67
C ARG A 45 2.97 -0.43 -4.73
N VAL A 46 1.66 -0.29 -4.62
CA VAL A 46 0.79 -1.24 -3.92
C VAL A 46 0.73 -2.53 -4.74
N ILE A 47 1.25 -3.61 -4.17
CA ILE A 47 1.23 -4.95 -4.78
C ILE A 47 0.12 -5.83 -4.21
N ASN A 48 -0.37 -5.48 -3.01
CA ASN A 48 -1.49 -6.17 -2.38
C ASN A 48 -2.18 -5.20 -1.43
N ALA A 49 -3.48 -5.39 -1.24
CA ALA A 49 -4.27 -4.64 -0.28
C ALA A 49 -5.27 -5.60 0.37
N ARG A 50 -5.46 -5.46 1.68
CA ARG A 50 -6.28 -6.34 2.48
C ARG A 50 -7.18 -5.51 3.38
N GLU A 51 -8.49 -5.71 3.25
CA GLU A 51 -9.47 -5.18 4.20
C GLU A 51 -9.40 -6.01 5.49
N LEU A 52 -9.12 -5.34 6.62
CA LEU A 52 -9.14 -5.96 7.95
C LEU A 52 -10.53 -5.87 8.57
N ASN A 53 -11.22 -4.75 8.35
CA ASN A 53 -12.61 -4.52 8.75
C ASN A 53 -13.22 -3.42 7.85
N LYS A 54 -14.42 -2.90 8.20
CA LYS A 54 -15.12 -1.88 7.40
C LYS A 54 -14.37 -0.54 7.28
N LEU A 55 -13.43 -0.26 8.17
CA LEU A 55 -12.69 1.01 8.23
C LEU A 55 -11.21 0.82 7.91
N ASP A 56 -10.62 -0.28 8.36
CA ASP A 56 -9.19 -0.51 8.37
C ASP A 56 -8.72 -1.33 7.17
N ILE A 57 -7.72 -0.80 6.49
CA ILE A 57 -7.07 -1.43 5.34
C ILE A 57 -5.57 -1.59 5.62
N GLU A 58 -5.06 -2.77 5.31
CA GLU A 58 -3.64 -3.09 5.26
C GLU A 58 -3.16 -3.02 3.80
N LEU A 59 -2.08 -2.27 3.55
CA LEU A 59 -1.43 -2.20 2.25
C LEU A 59 -0.11 -2.94 2.28
N VAL A 60 0.21 -3.63 1.19
CA VAL A 60 1.53 -4.19 0.94
C VAL A 60 2.13 -3.45 -0.25
N VAL A 61 3.27 -2.81 -0.01
CA VAL A 61 3.95 -1.97 -0.99
C VAL A 61 5.33 -2.53 -1.32
N CYS A 62 5.78 -2.29 -2.55
CA CYS A 62 7.09 -2.70 -3.03
C CYS A 62 7.74 -1.55 -3.77
N LYS A 63 9.06 -1.41 -3.61
CA LYS A 63 9.82 -0.46 -4.42
C LYS A 63 9.79 -0.97 -5.87
N PRO A 64 9.27 -0.19 -6.84
CA PRO A 64 9.33 -0.60 -8.23
C PRO A 64 10.80 -0.77 -8.64
N LEU A 65 11.14 -1.95 -9.14
CA LEU A 65 12.44 -2.22 -9.74
C LEU A 65 12.40 -1.63 -11.15
N PHE A 66 12.61 -0.32 -11.26
CA PHE A 66 12.89 0.27 -12.56
C PHE A 66 14.33 -0.12 -12.95
N TYR A 67 14.44 -0.85 -14.05
CA TYR A 67 15.69 -1.14 -14.77
C TYR A 67 15.83 -0.15 -15.91
#